data_AF-A0A0G0P7N5-F1
#
_entry.id   AF-A0A0G0P7N5-F1
#
_cell.length_a   1.000
_cell.length_b   1.000
_cell.length_c   1.000
_cell.angle_alpha   90.00
_cell.angle_beta   90.00
_cell.angle_gamma   90.00
#
_symmetry.space_group_name_H-M   'P 1'
#
loop_
_entity.id
_entity.type
_entity.pdbx_description
1 polymer ?
#
loop_
_entity_poly.entity_id
_entity_poly.type
_entity_poly.pdbx_seq_one_letter_code
_entity_poly.pdbx_strand_id
1 'polypeptide(L)'
;MNDDRPPKLDVGTLADLSQRNITARRNFNEWLEIWQKATHLSDMLGLLHELKNVDFDSSWNEPKYTSTDREIFLLKVSEGWYDTELLRTKGDISQKHIGSDKYGNTLYATNADIRQKVAQKAFAILCQEFFKLGVPDEETYGKLLNPRFFSSIILDTNLFLAINHFFRLGERGFSLSRYEIPNLPKRRPSSETPQLNHPATIARSFLMNLIDNIWGLETEHHERSYFSEKALVTVINNIDEAKPWTIEVLNYFDELKRIRRYSKDLDESSLDKLRAIAMRSTLTTLHHPIEKDRLVESLEEAIYAGSAAGLFLFECETKVKIAKRLEAIRKAREIAERAKARLDSLTKGS
;
A
#
# COMPACT_ATOMS: atom_id res chain seq x y z
N MET A 1 -5.35 -47.38 10.48
CA MET A 1 -4.54 -46.26 9.97
C MET A 1 -5.45 -45.06 9.91
N ASN A 2 -5.46 -44.27 10.98
CA ASN A 2 -6.37 -43.13 11.12
C ASN A 2 -5.69 -41.89 10.54
N ASP A 3 -6.41 -41.21 9.66
CA ASP A 3 -6.00 -40.03 8.90
C ASP A 3 -5.91 -38.83 9.87
N ASP A 4 -4.70 -38.55 10.36
CA ASP A 4 -4.36 -37.42 11.24
C ASP A 4 -4.33 -36.09 10.46
N ARG A 5 -5.49 -35.67 9.95
CA ARG A 5 -5.68 -34.30 9.47
C ARG A 5 -6.48 -33.51 10.49
N PRO A 6 -6.01 -32.32 10.90
CA PRO A 6 -6.81 -31.46 11.77
C PRO A 6 -8.13 -31.12 11.07
N PRO A 7 -9.28 -31.18 11.77
CA PRO A 7 -10.55 -30.83 11.17
C PRO A 7 -10.50 -29.35 10.76
N LYS A 8 -10.80 -29.08 9.48
CA LYS A 8 -11.06 -27.73 8.99
C LYS A 8 -12.15 -27.11 9.86
N LEU A 9 -11.87 -25.94 10.44
CA LEU A 9 -12.87 -25.12 11.10
C LEU A 9 -14.02 -24.88 10.12
N ASP A 10 -15.18 -25.45 10.44
CA ASP A 10 -16.38 -25.35 9.64
C ASP A 10 -16.93 -23.93 9.75
N VAL A 11 -17.29 -23.35 8.60
CA VAL A 11 -17.78 -21.97 8.46
C VAL A 11 -19.11 -21.78 9.21
N GLY A 12 -19.81 -22.88 9.52
CA GLY A 12 -21.01 -22.88 10.37
C GLY A 12 -20.80 -22.31 11.78
N THR A 13 -19.58 -22.37 12.34
CA THR A 13 -19.30 -21.81 13.67
C THR A 13 -19.21 -20.28 13.71
N LEU A 14 -19.16 -19.60 12.56
CA LEU A 14 -19.25 -18.13 12.48
C LEU A 14 -20.70 -17.62 12.57
N ALA A 15 -21.69 -18.48 12.27
CA ALA A 15 -23.11 -18.11 12.31
C ALA A 15 -23.67 -18.03 13.74
N ASP A 16 -23.01 -18.64 14.72
CA ASP A 16 -23.47 -18.65 16.12
C ASP A 16 -22.97 -17.43 16.92
N LEU A 17 -21.94 -16.73 16.40
CA LEU A 17 -21.43 -15.49 16.99
C LEU A 17 -22.34 -14.27 16.75
N SER A 18 -23.29 -14.35 15.82
CA SER A 18 -24.25 -13.28 15.54
C SER A 18 -25.45 -13.27 16.51
N GLN A 19 -25.60 -14.29 17.38
CA GLN A 19 -26.77 -14.43 18.25
C GLN A 19 -26.63 -13.81 19.65
N ARG A 20 -25.43 -13.35 20.05
CA ARG A 20 -25.34 -12.46 21.21
C ARG A 20 -25.72 -11.06 20.76
N ASN A 21 -26.89 -10.59 21.21
CA ASN A 21 -27.45 -9.25 20.98
C ASN A 21 -26.42 -8.14 21.28
N ILE A 22 -25.55 -7.84 20.31
CA ILE A 22 -24.91 -6.54 20.20
C ILE A 22 -25.99 -5.66 19.60
N THR A 23 -26.71 -4.97 20.47
CA THR A 23 -27.75 -4.01 20.07
C THR A 23 -27.24 -3.08 18.98
N ALA A 24 -28.02 -2.90 17.91
CA ALA A 24 -27.74 -1.91 16.87
C ALA A 24 -27.41 -0.57 17.54
N ARG A 25 -26.20 -0.05 17.28
CA ARG A 25 -25.66 1.12 17.98
C ARG A 25 -26.09 2.40 17.27
N ARG A 26 -26.41 3.43 18.06
CA ARG A 26 -26.94 4.68 17.53
C ARG A 26 -25.90 5.48 16.75
N ASN A 27 -24.64 5.46 17.19
CA ASN A 27 -23.56 6.16 16.49
C ASN A 27 -22.15 5.57 16.75
N PHE A 28 -21.17 6.05 15.96
CA PHE A 28 -19.77 5.61 16.02
C PHE A 28 -19.10 5.85 17.36
N ASN A 29 -19.43 6.94 18.07
CA ASN A 29 -18.85 7.24 19.37
C ASN A 29 -19.23 6.17 20.42
N GLU A 30 -20.52 5.83 20.52
CA GLU A 30 -21.00 4.77 21.40
C GLU A 30 -20.38 3.40 21.05
N TRP A 31 -20.26 3.11 19.75
CA TRP A 31 -19.61 1.89 19.29
C TRP A 31 -18.15 1.82 19.74
N LEU A 32 -17.41 2.93 19.63
CA LEU A 32 -15.99 3.01 20.01
C LEU A 32 -15.78 2.85 21.52
N GLU A 33 -16.65 3.43 22.36
CA GLU A 33 -16.59 3.24 23.81
C GLU A 33 -16.77 1.77 24.22
N ILE A 34 -17.63 1.04 23.50
CA ILE A 34 -17.87 -0.38 23.74
C ILE A 34 -16.70 -1.20 23.23
N TRP A 35 -16.17 -0.86 22.05
CA TRP A 35 -14.95 -1.47 21.52
C TRP A 35 -13.79 -1.41 22.53
N GLN A 36 -13.58 -0.25 23.15
CA GLN A 36 -12.53 -0.05 24.17
C GLN A 36 -12.74 -0.88 25.44
N LYS A 37 -13.99 -1.25 25.75
CA LYS A 37 -14.35 -2.07 26.91
C LYS A 37 -14.43 -3.57 26.58
N ALA A 38 -14.37 -3.96 25.31
CA ALA A 38 -14.50 -5.36 24.89
C ALA A 38 -13.30 -6.18 25.36
N THR A 39 -13.57 -7.30 26.03
CA THR A 39 -12.52 -8.19 26.59
C THR A 39 -12.51 -9.57 25.94
N HIS A 40 -13.63 -10.01 25.37
CA HIS A 40 -13.78 -11.32 24.74
C HIS A 40 -13.62 -11.24 23.22
N LEU A 41 -13.01 -12.27 22.63
CA LEU A 41 -12.83 -12.36 21.17
C LEU A 41 -14.17 -12.32 20.42
N SER A 42 -15.18 -13.03 20.92
CA SER A 42 -16.53 -13.03 20.30
C SER A 42 -17.09 -11.63 20.15
N ASP A 43 -16.95 -10.82 21.19
CA ASP A 43 -17.53 -9.48 21.27
C ASP A 43 -16.77 -8.55 20.33
N MET A 44 -15.44 -8.64 20.29
CA MET A 44 -14.61 -7.91 19.32
C MET A 44 -14.96 -8.28 17.86
N LEU A 45 -15.11 -9.57 17.54
CA LEU A 45 -15.47 -10.00 16.19
C LEU A 45 -16.89 -9.56 15.80
N GLY A 46 -17.83 -9.60 16.73
CA GLY A 46 -19.20 -9.12 16.55
C GLY A 46 -19.26 -7.61 16.35
N LEU A 47 -18.53 -6.84 17.16
CA LEU A 47 -18.45 -5.39 17.02
C LEU A 47 -17.87 -4.98 15.67
N LEU A 48 -16.79 -5.65 15.22
CA LEU A 48 -16.25 -5.44 13.88
C LEU A 48 -17.28 -5.73 12.79
N HIS A 49 -18.07 -6.80 12.92
CA HIS A 49 -19.11 -7.14 11.95
C HIS A 49 -20.21 -6.07 11.87
N GLU A 50 -20.63 -5.53 13.02
CA GLU A 50 -21.67 -4.49 13.10
C GLU A 50 -21.19 -3.11 12.66
N LEU A 51 -19.87 -2.87 12.60
CA LEU A 51 -19.28 -1.56 12.29
C LEU A 51 -19.79 -0.94 10.97
N LYS A 52 -20.19 -1.76 10.00
CA LYS A 52 -20.76 -1.30 8.72
C LYS A 52 -22.15 -0.64 8.88
N ASN A 53 -22.90 -1.02 9.91
CA ASN A 53 -24.27 -0.57 10.20
C ASN A 53 -24.30 0.59 11.20
N VAL A 54 -23.13 1.11 11.60
CA VAL A 54 -23.01 2.17 12.60
C VAL A 54 -23.11 3.54 11.92
N ASP A 55 -24.07 4.33 12.36
CA ASP A 55 -24.27 5.71 11.86
C ASP A 55 -23.24 6.68 12.46
N PHE A 56 -23.11 7.86 11.84
CA PHE A 56 -22.19 8.92 12.25
C PHE A 56 -22.91 10.11 12.94
N ASP A 57 -24.18 9.93 13.29
CA ASP A 57 -24.98 10.97 13.92
C ASP A 57 -24.45 11.32 15.32
N SER A 58 -23.84 12.50 15.46
CA SER A 58 -23.35 13.02 16.74
C SER A 58 -24.47 13.75 17.51
N SER A 59 -24.59 13.49 18.81
CA SER A 59 -25.42 14.34 19.68
C SER A 59 -24.73 15.66 20.05
N TRP A 60 -25.44 16.61 20.67
CA TRP A 60 -24.86 17.88 21.12
C TRP A 60 -23.76 17.59 22.17
N ASN A 61 -22.51 18.01 21.87
CA ASN A 61 -21.27 17.81 22.65
C ASN A 61 -20.51 16.48 22.43
N GLU A 62 -20.87 15.66 21.44
CA GLU A 62 -20.06 14.50 21.06
C GLU A 62 -19.01 14.83 19.98
N PRO A 63 -17.87 14.11 19.94
CA PRO A 63 -16.95 14.19 18.81
C PRO A 63 -17.67 13.83 17.50
N LYS A 64 -17.42 14.62 16.45
CA LYS A 64 -17.95 14.33 15.10
C LYS A 64 -17.03 13.34 14.40
N TYR A 65 -17.54 12.14 14.17
CA TYR A 65 -16.86 11.12 13.37
C TYR A 65 -17.43 11.09 11.95
N THR A 66 -16.63 10.57 11.03
CA THR A 66 -16.94 10.43 9.61
C THR A 66 -16.65 9.02 9.15
N SER A 67 -17.04 8.68 7.91
CA SER A 67 -16.63 7.43 7.29
C SER A 67 -15.11 7.26 7.35
N THR A 68 -14.35 8.32 7.03
CA THR A 68 -12.88 8.30 7.07
C THR A 68 -12.34 7.77 8.40
N ASP A 69 -12.95 8.16 9.53
CA ASP A 69 -12.51 7.70 10.86
C ASP A 69 -12.70 6.20 11.04
N ARG A 70 -13.78 5.64 10.51
CA ARG A 70 -14.04 4.19 10.48
C ARG A 70 -13.02 3.47 9.61
N GLU A 71 -12.67 4.02 8.45
CA GLU A 71 -11.66 3.43 7.58
C GLU A 71 -10.26 3.46 8.21
N ILE A 72 -9.86 4.58 8.83
CA ILE A 72 -8.61 4.70 9.60
C ILE A 72 -8.59 3.72 10.78
N PHE A 73 -9.71 3.58 11.49
CA PHE A 73 -9.84 2.60 12.56
C PHE A 73 -9.61 1.17 12.04
N LEU A 74 -10.28 0.78 10.94
CA LEU A 74 -10.11 -0.55 10.36
C LEU A 74 -8.67 -0.80 9.88
N LEU A 75 -8.02 0.20 9.27
CA LEU A 75 -6.60 0.13 8.88
C LEU A 75 -5.72 -0.19 10.09
N LYS A 76 -5.85 0.57 11.19
CA LYS A 76 -5.09 0.38 12.43
C LYS A 76 -5.31 -0.99 13.06
N VAL A 77 -6.57 -1.43 13.18
CA VAL A 77 -6.89 -2.75 13.74
C VAL A 77 -6.34 -3.88 12.87
N SER A 78 -6.40 -3.72 11.55
CA SER A 78 -5.92 -4.70 10.57
C SER A 78 -4.40 -4.89 10.59
N GLU A 79 -3.63 -3.87 11.00
CA GLU A 79 -2.19 -4.03 11.18
C GLU A 79 -1.85 -4.98 12.33
N GLY A 80 -2.75 -5.18 13.30
CA GLY A 80 -2.53 -6.06 14.45
C GLY A 80 -1.43 -5.62 15.42
N TRP A 81 -0.71 -4.54 15.07
CA TRP A 81 0.40 -3.94 15.81
C TRP A 81 0.16 -2.49 16.19
N TYR A 82 -0.89 -1.85 15.66
CA TYR A 82 -1.21 -0.49 16.04
C TYR A 82 -1.95 -0.49 17.38
N ASP A 83 -1.15 -0.14 18.37
CA ASP A 83 -1.54 0.41 19.65
C ASP A 83 -1.63 -0.58 20.83
N THR A 84 -0.46 -0.78 21.42
CA THR A 84 -0.30 -1.22 22.81
C THR A 84 -1.07 -0.35 23.80
N GLU A 85 -1.55 0.86 23.45
CA GLU A 85 -2.41 1.67 24.33
C GLU A 85 -3.90 1.28 24.23
N LEU A 86 -4.46 1.05 23.03
CA LEU A 86 -5.83 0.53 22.86
C LEU A 86 -6.05 -0.85 23.50
N LEU A 87 -5.00 -1.69 23.53
CA LEU A 87 -5.02 -3.00 24.19
C LEU A 87 -4.26 -3.04 25.52
N ARG A 88 -3.82 -1.89 26.05
CA ARG A 88 -3.41 -1.75 27.47
C ARG A 88 -4.67 -1.84 28.35
N THR A 89 -5.31 -3.00 28.28
CA THR A 89 -6.14 -3.47 29.36
C THR A 89 -5.21 -3.62 30.56
N LYS A 90 -5.33 -2.67 31.48
CA LYS A 90 -4.78 -2.80 32.84
C LYS A 90 -5.15 -4.19 33.35
N GLY A 91 -4.14 -5.01 33.59
CA GLY A 91 -4.28 -6.37 34.08
C GLY A 91 -3.30 -7.28 33.37
N ASP A 92 -2.37 -7.87 34.14
CA ASP A 92 -1.57 -9.00 33.71
C ASP A 92 -2.49 -10.01 33.00
N ILE A 93 -2.29 -10.21 31.70
CA ILE A 93 -3.21 -11.05 30.94
C ILE A 93 -2.76 -12.50 31.04
N SER A 94 -3.14 -13.14 32.14
CA SER A 94 -3.42 -14.57 32.15
C SER A 94 -4.53 -14.86 31.12
N GLN A 95 -4.22 -15.69 30.12
CA GLN A 95 -5.14 -16.44 29.25
C GLN A 95 -6.60 -15.93 29.18
N LYS A 96 -6.99 -15.32 28.06
CA LYS A 96 -8.39 -14.92 27.82
C LYS A 96 -9.19 -16.08 27.22
N HIS A 97 -10.37 -16.32 27.79
CA HIS A 97 -11.33 -17.35 27.37
C HIS A 97 -11.86 -17.07 25.95
N ILE A 98 -11.68 -18.01 25.01
CA ILE A 98 -12.16 -17.90 23.62
C ILE A 98 -13.50 -18.61 23.41
N GLY A 99 -13.83 -19.58 24.26
CA GLY A 99 -14.99 -20.46 24.09
C GLY A 99 -14.75 -21.83 24.70
N SER A 100 -15.62 -22.78 24.38
CA SER A 100 -15.43 -24.20 24.72
C SER A 100 -15.18 -25.00 23.45
N ASP A 101 -14.34 -26.04 23.53
CA ASP A 101 -14.17 -27.01 22.45
C ASP A 101 -15.43 -27.90 22.32
N LYS A 102 -15.43 -28.76 21.30
CA LYS A 102 -16.51 -29.75 21.05
C LYS A 102 -16.75 -30.76 22.19
N TYR A 103 -15.87 -30.79 23.19
CA TYR A 103 -15.94 -31.63 24.38
C TYR A 103 -16.29 -30.82 25.64
N GLY A 104 -16.56 -29.51 25.50
CA GLY A 104 -16.90 -28.62 26.59
C GLY A 104 -15.71 -28.02 27.35
N ASN A 105 -14.46 -28.32 26.96
CA ASN A 105 -13.27 -27.77 27.60
C ASN A 105 -13.06 -26.31 27.23
N THR A 106 -12.72 -25.48 28.20
CA THR A 106 -12.39 -24.07 27.97
C THR A 106 -11.14 -23.95 27.09
N LEU A 107 -11.28 -23.25 25.96
CA LEU A 107 -10.19 -22.88 25.08
C LEU A 107 -9.63 -21.52 25.49
N TYR A 108 -8.33 -21.49 25.73
CA TYR A 108 -7.57 -20.29 26.05
C TYR A 108 -6.75 -19.85 24.83
N ALA A 109 -6.74 -18.55 24.53
CA ALA A 109 -5.80 -17.97 23.57
C ALA A 109 -4.81 -17.08 24.28
N THR A 110 -3.63 -16.99 23.70
CA THR A 110 -2.74 -15.88 23.98
C THR A 110 -3.34 -14.59 23.43
N ASN A 111 -2.98 -13.44 23.99
CA ASN A 111 -3.41 -12.16 23.40
C ASN A 111 -2.90 -11.98 21.97
N ALA A 112 -1.78 -12.62 21.62
CA ALA A 112 -1.27 -12.57 20.27
C ALA A 112 -2.25 -13.24 19.30
N ASP A 113 -2.81 -14.40 19.66
CA ASP A 113 -3.79 -15.11 18.83
C ASP A 113 -5.10 -14.32 18.70
N ILE A 114 -5.57 -13.71 19.79
CA ILE A 114 -6.76 -12.84 19.78
C ILE A 114 -6.53 -11.65 18.86
N ARG A 115 -5.41 -10.94 19.03
CA ARG A 115 -5.03 -9.80 18.18
C ARG A 115 -4.97 -10.20 16.71
N GLN A 116 -4.36 -11.33 16.41
CA GLN A 116 -4.24 -11.82 15.04
C GLN A 116 -5.61 -12.12 14.43
N LYS A 117 -6.51 -12.78 15.15
CA LYS A 117 -7.88 -13.07 14.65
C LYS A 117 -8.69 -11.79 14.44
N VAL A 118 -8.59 -10.82 15.36
CA VAL A 118 -9.24 -9.52 15.24
C VAL A 118 -8.70 -8.75 14.03
N ALA A 119 -7.37 -8.70 13.86
CA ALA A 119 -6.73 -8.07 12.72
C ALA A 119 -7.13 -8.71 11.38
N GLN A 120 -7.19 -10.05 11.33
CA GLN A 120 -7.66 -10.78 10.14
C GLN A 120 -9.12 -10.44 9.79
N LYS A 121 -10.00 -10.33 10.78
CA LYS A 121 -11.41 -9.94 10.57
C LYS A 121 -11.51 -8.50 10.08
N ALA A 122 -10.81 -7.57 10.72
CA ALA A 122 -10.78 -6.17 10.31
C ALA A 122 -10.25 -6.03 8.87
N PHE A 123 -9.19 -6.77 8.53
CA PHE A 123 -8.62 -6.76 7.18
C PHE A 123 -9.61 -7.28 6.14
N ALA A 124 -10.34 -8.36 6.46
CA ALA A 124 -11.36 -8.89 5.57
C ALA A 124 -12.49 -7.88 5.31
N ILE A 125 -12.96 -7.18 6.35
CA ILE A 125 -13.99 -6.13 6.24
C ILE A 125 -13.45 -4.96 5.42
N LEU A 126 -12.24 -4.48 5.73
CA LEU A 126 -11.59 -3.40 4.99
C LEU A 126 -11.45 -3.74 3.49
N CYS A 127 -11.12 -4.99 3.17
CA CYS A 127 -11.07 -5.46 1.79
C CYS A 127 -12.44 -5.41 1.11
N GLN A 128 -13.50 -5.88 1.79
CA GLN A 128 -14.84 -5.97 1.22
C GLN A 128 -15.53 -4.62 1.06
N GLU A 129 -15.40 -3.75 2.06
CA GLU A 129 -16.17 -2.51 2.16
C GLU A 129 -15.44 -1.29 1.58
N PHE A 130 -14.10 -1.27 1.63
CA PHE A 130 -13.31 -0.11 1.20
C PHE A 130 -12.40 -0.42 0.01
N PHE A 131 -11.48 -1.38 0.13
CA PHE A 131 -10.51 -1.61 -0.96
C PHE A 131 -11.17 -2.10 -2.25
N LYS A 132 -12.27 -2.86 -2.16
CA LYS A 132 -13.03 -3.30 -3.34
C LYS A 132 -13.50 -2.13 -4.21
N LEU A 133 -13.79 -0.96 -3.63
CA LEU A 133 -14.23 0.24 -4.36
C LEU A 133 -13.16 0.79 -5.31
N GLY A 134 -11.89 0.48 -5.04
CA GLY A 134 -10.76 0.82 -5.89
C GLY A 134 -10.36 -0.28 -6.86
N VAL A 135 -11.08 -1.41 -6.92
CA VAL A 135 -10.83 -2.50 -7.87
C VAL A 135 -11.79 -2.36 -9.05
N PRO A 136 -11.29 -2.44 -10.30
CA PRO A 136 -12.14 -2.31 -11.48
C PRO A 136 -13.08 -3.50 -11.61
N ASP A 137 -14.31 -3.23 -12.06
CA ASP A 137 -15.15 -4.26 -12.65
C ASP A 137 -14.55 -4.70 -13.99
N GLU A 138 -14.74 -5.98 -14.36
CA GLU A 138 -14.10 -6.63 -15.53
C GLU A 138 -14.29 -5.87 -16.86
N GLU A 139 -15.27 -4.96 -16.95
CA GLU A 139 -15.60 -4.17 -18.14
C GLU A 139 -14.76 -2.88 -18.32
N THR A 140 -13.91 -2.49 -17.35
CA THR A 140 -13.27 -1.15 -17.34
C THR A 140 -11.80 -1.14 -17.76
N TYR A 141 -11.36 -2.11 -18.56
CA TYR A 141 -9.96 -2.17 -19.02
C TYR A 141 -9.57 -0.99 -19.93
N GLY A 142 -8.63 -0.15 -19.50
CA GLY A 142 -7.93 0.81 -20.37
C GLY A 142 -8.00 2.30 -20.00
N LYS A 143 -8.66 2.69 -18.91
CA LYS A 143 -8.66 4.07 -18.36
C LYS A 143 -8.15 4.07 -16.92
N LEU A 144 -7.66 5.21 -16.42
CA LEU A 144 -7.39 5.39 -14.98
C LEU A 144 -8.65 4.98 -14.21
N LEU A 145 -8.48 4.02 -13.30
CA LEU A 145 -9.59 3.35 -12.63
C LEU A 145 -10.08 4.23 -11.49
N ASN A 146 -11.35 4.64 -11.57
CA ASN A 146 -12.07 5.42 -10.55
C ASN A 146 -11.29 6.64 -10.02
N PRO A 147 -10.89 7.59 -10.88
CA PRO A 147 -9.93 8.62 -10.52
C PRO A 147 -10.51 9.58 -9.47
N ARG A 148 -11.82 9.85 -9.49
CA ARG A 148 -12.53 10.63 -8.44
C ARG A 148 -12.39 10.04 -7.04
N PHE A 149 -12.50 8.71 -6.90
CA PHE A 149 -12.38 8.03 -5.62
C PHE A 149 -10.95 8.10 -5.07
N PHE A 150 -9.94 7.84 -5.92
CA PHE A 150 -8.56 7.95 -5.50
C PHE A 150 -8.15 9.41 -5.22
N SER A 151 -8.69 10.35 -6.00
CA SER A 151 -8.51 11.78 -5.78
C SER A 151 -9.11 12.26 -4.46
N SER A 152 -10.28 11.74 -4.04
CA SER A 152 -10.81 12.04 -2.71
C SER A 152 -9.95 11.44 -1.60
N ILE A 153 -9.39 10.24 -1.80
CA ILE A 153 -8.44 9.64 -0.85
C ILE A 153 -7.18 10.49 -0.73
N ILE A 154 -6.57 10.89 -1.85
CA ILE A 154 -5.32 11.67 -1.85
C ILE A 154 -5.54 13.07 -1.27
N LEU A 155 -6.72 13.66 -1.46
CA LEU A 155 -7.09 14.94 -0.87
C LEU A 155 -7.27 14.85 0.65
N ASP A 156 -7.82 13.74 1.16
CA ASP A 156 -7.92 13.47 2.60
C ASP A 156 -6.57 13.00 3.14
N THR A 157 -5.72 13.97 3.52
CA THR A 157 -4.36 13.71 4.02
C THR A 157 -4.31 12.69 5.15
N ASN A 158 -5.31 12.67 6.05
CA ASN A 158 -5.32 11.74 7.18
C ASN A 158 -5.53 10.30 6.72
N LEU A 159 -6.51 10.08 5.84
CA LEU A 159 -6.77 8.77 5.26
C LEU A 159 -5.60 8.31 4.39
N PHE A 160 -5.05 9.21 3.57
CA PHE A 160 -3.94 8.91 2.68
C PHE A 160 -2.69 8.48 3.45
N LEU A 161 -2.31 9.21 4.51
CA LEU A 161 -1.20 8.85 5.37
C LEU A 161 -1.44 7.50 6.08
N ALA A 162 -2.66 7.24 6.54
CA ALA A 162 -3.02 5.95 7.15
C ALA A 162 -2.86 4.79 6.16
N ILE A 163 -3.25 4.97 4.89
CA ILE A 163 -3.06 3.97 3.83
C ILE A 163 -1.59 3.76 3.50
N ASN A 164 -0.81 4.84 3.37
CA ASN A 164 0.63 4.76 3.12
C ASN A 164 1.35 4.01 4.26
N HIS A 165 0.94 4.27 5.50
CA HIS A 165 1.43 3.55 6.67
C HIS A 165 1.06 2.07 6.63
N PHE A 166 -0.20 1.75 6.35
CA PHE A 166 -0.72 0.38 6.29
C PHE A 166 0.05 -0.51 5.31
N PHE A 167 0.43 0.07 4.17
CA PHE A 167 1.16 -0.62 3.11
C PHE A 167 2.68 -0.37 3.14
N ARG A 168 3.23 0.18 4.22
CA ARG A 168 4.67 0.40 4.36
C ARG A 168 5.41 -0.93 4.43
N LEU A 169 6.61 -0.96 3.85
CA LEU A 169 7.52 -2.08 4.06
C LEU A 169 8.07 -1.98 5.49
N GLY A 170 7.84 -3.02 6.29
CA GLY A 170 8.36 -3.15 7.63
C GLY A 170 9.57 -4.09 7.68
N GLU A 171 10.54 -3.79 8.53
CA GLU A 171 11.57 -4.75 8.90
C GLU A 171 10.96 -5.82 9.82
N ARG A 172 10.88 -7.07 9.34
CA ARG A 172 10.58 -8.23 10.19
C ARG A 172 11.89 -8.90 10.58
N GLY A 173 12.07 -9.12 11.88
CA GLY A 173 13.32 -9.63 12.47
C GLY A 173 13.86 -10.93 11.86
N PHE A 174 15.19 -11.05 11.90
CA PHE A 174 16.06 -12.21 11.68
C PHE A 174 15.99 -12.98 10.35
N SER A 175 15.14 -12.63 9.39
CA SER A 175 15.17 -13.22 8.03
C SER A 175 15.99 -12.36 7.07
N LEU A 176 16.77 -13.01 6.19
CA LEU A 176 17.49 -12.38 5.06
C LEU A 176 16.55 -11.68 4.06
N SER A 177 15.23 -11.94 4.10
CA SER A 177 14.20 -11.18 3.39
C SER A 177 13.77 -9.95 4.22
N ARG A 178 14.63 -8.93 4.27
CA ARG A 178 14.56 -7.85 5.28
C ARG A 178 13.35 -6.90 5.20
N TYR A 179 12.55 -6.93 4.13
CA TYR A 179 11.44 -5.98 3.94
C TYR A 179 10.19 -6.67 3.38
N GLU A 180 9.09 -6.64 4.12
CA GLU A 180 7.78 -7.16 3.69
C GLU A 180 6.67 -6.14 4.00
N ILE A 181 5.63 -6.12 3.17
CA ILE A 181 4.39 -5.40 3.48
C ILE A 181 3.52 -6.32 4.35
N PRO A 182 3.20 -5.94 5.60
CA PRO A 182 2.28 -6.71 6.43
C PRO A 182 0.96 -6.98 5.69
N ASN A 183 0.40 -8.18 5.85
CA ASN A 183 -0.84 -8.63 5.19
C ASN A 183 -0.79 -8.76 3.65
N LEU A 184 0.33 -8.44 2.99
CA LEU A 184 0.54 -8.61 1.55
C LEU A 184 1.85 -9.34 1.22
N PRO A 185 1.88 -10.68 1.30
CA PRO A 185 3.09 -11.44 0.99
C PRO A 185 3.47 -11.33 -0.49
N LYS A 186 4.78 -11.21 -0.77
CA LYS A 186 5.31 -11.27 -2.13
C LYS A 186 4.99 -12.65 -2.72
N ARG A 187 4.53 -12.69 -3.98
CA ARG A 187 4.29 -13.95 -4.70
C ARG A 187 5.62 -14.70 -4.82
N ARG A 188 5.73 -15.88 -4.21
CA ARG A 188 6.96 -16.69 -4.29
C ARG A 188 7.08 -17.31 -5.69
N PRO A 189 8.25 -17.22 -6.35
CA PRO A 189 8.45 -17.75 -7.70
C PRO A 189 8.65 -19.27 -7.75
N SER A 190 8.96 -19.94 -6.63
CA SER A 190 9.20 -21.39 -6.56
C SER A 190 8.10 -22.10 -5.76
N SER A 191 7.54 -23.17 -6.33
CA SER A 191 6.44 -24.02 -5.86
C SER A 191 5.04 -23.48 -6.15
N GLU A 192 4.23 -24.36 -6.76
CA GLU A 192 2.76 -24.35 -6.91
C GLU A 192 2.11 -23.13 -6.23
N THR A 193 1.80 -22.12 -7.03
CA THR A 193 1.44 -20.78 -6.57
C THR A 193 0.47 -20.81 -5.39
N PRO A 194 0.86 -20.38 -4.18
CA PRO A 194 -0.13 -19.98 -3.20
C PRO A 194 -0.79 -18.74 -3.80
N GLN A 195 -1.96 -18.93 -4.41
CA GLN A 195 -2.81 -17.81 -4.82
C GLN A 195 -2.97 -16.93 -3.58
N LEU A 196 -2.77 -15.63 -3.75
CA LEU A 196 -3.12 -14.67 -2.70
C LEU A 196 -4.56 -14.98 -2.28
N ASN A 197 -4.81 -15.03 -0.98
CA ASN A 197 -6.18 -15.17 -0.52
C ASN A 197 -7.01 -14.01 -1.09
N HIS A 198 -8.30 -14.23 -1.28
CA HIS A 198 -9.17 -13.25 -1.93
C HIS A 198 -9.05 -11.82 -1.33
N PRO A 199 -8.98 -11.62 0.01
CA PRO A 199 -8.71 -10.32 0.61
C PRO A 199 -7.37 -9.68 0.19
N ALA A 200 -6.27 -10.43 0.21
CA ALA A 200 -4.95 -9.92 -0.19
C ALA A 200 -4.90 -9.56 -1.68
N THR A 201 -5.64 -10.27 -2.53
CA THR A 201 -5.79 -9.92 -3.95
C THR A 201 -6.49 -8.57 -4.11
N ILE A 202 -7.61 -8.34 -3.40
CA ILE A 202 -8.32 -7.05 -3.42
C ILE A 202 -7.40 -5.92 -2.94
N ALA A 203 -6.76 -6.09 -1.79
CA ALA A 203 -5.87 -5.08 -1.22
C ALA A 203 -4.69 -4.76 -2.14
N ARG A 204 -4.09 -5.77 -2.79
CA ARG A 204 -3.03 -5.56 -3.78
C ARG A 204 -3.54 -4.79 -5.00
N SER A 205 -4.70 -5.15 -5.53
CA SER A 205 -5.29 -4.45 -6.68
C SER A 205 -5.59 -2.98 -6.34
N PHE A 206 -6.20 -2.72 -5.18
CA PHE A 206 -6.40 -1.37 -4.66
C PHE A 206 -5.09 -0.58 -4.59
N LEU A 207 -4.05 -1.16 -3.99
CA LEU A 207 -2.74 -0.52 -3.85
C LEU A 207 -2.10 -0.19 -5.22
N MET A 208 -2.15 -1.13 -6.17
CA MET A 208 -1.61 -0.87 -7.52
C MET A 208 -2.39 0.24 -8.24
N ASN A 209 -3.72 0.29 -8.08
CA ASN A 209 -4.54 1.33 -8.68
C ASN A 209 -4.34 2.69 -8.01
N LEU A 210 -4.12 2.73 -6.69
CA LEU A 210 -3.72 3.95 -5.99
C LEU A 210 -2.39 4.47 -6.54
N ILE A 211 -1.39 3.60 -6.72
CA ILE A 211 -0.10 3.96 -7.31
C ILE A 211 -0.28 4.50 -8.73
N ASP A 212 -1.06 3.81 -9.58
CA ASP A 212 -1.31 4.27 -10.95
C ASP A 212 -1.99 5.67 -10.96
N ASN A 213 -2.85 5.99 -9.99
CA ASN A 213 -3.45 7.32 -9.82
C ASN A 213 -2.46 8.37 -9.30
N ILE A 214 -1.62 8.05 -8.30
CA ILE A 214 -0.56 8.95 -7.80
C ILE A 214 0.33 9.42 -8.96
N TRP A 215 0.75 8.50 -9.82
CA TRP A 215 1.59 8.82 -10.98
C TRP A 215 0.79 9.38 -12.19
N GLY A 216 -0.48 9.02 -12.33
CA GLY A 216 -1.36 9.44 -13.43
C GLY A 216 -1.80 10.91 -13.33
N LEU A 217 -2.16 11.34 -12.12
CA LEU A 217 -2.79 12.65 -11.84
C LEU A 217 -1.89 13.85 -12.14
N GLU A 218 -0.56 13.67 -12.13
CA GLU A 218 0.40 14.72 -12.44
C GLU A 218 0.46 15.03 -13.95
N THR A 219 0.32 13.99 -14.78
CA THR A 219 0.61 14.05 -16.23
C THR A 219 -0.59 14.25 -17.13
N GLU A 220 -1.78 13.84 -16.70
CA GLU A 220 -2.99 13.93 -17.50
C GLU A 220 -3.84 15.14 -17.07
N HIS A 221 -4.20 16.01 -18.03
CA HIS A 221 -5.03 17.21 -17.84
C HIS A 221 -6.47 16.94 -17.30
N HIS A 222 -6.75 15.74 -16.83
CA HIS A 222 -8.10 15.23 -16.65
C HIS A 222 -8.75 15.61 -15.32
N GLU A 223 -8.01 16.10 -14.32
CA GLU A 223 -8.60 16.40 -13.00
C GLU A 223 -8.29 17.78 -12.39
N ARG A 224 -7.43 18.60 -13.01
CA ARG A 224 -7.18 19.96 -12.50
C ARG A 224 -8.44 20.84 -12.44
N SER A 225 -9.50 20.48 -13.16
CA SER A 225 -10.79 21.18 -13.18
C SER A 225 -11.75 20.83 -12.04
N TYR A 226 -11.50 19.75 -11.28
CA TYR A 226 -12.40 19.32 -10.19
C TYR A 226 -12.01 19.87 -8.81
N PHE A 227 -10.77 20.32 -8.66
CA PHE A 227 -10.26 20.81 -7.41
C PHE A 227 -10.27 22.33 -7.35
N SER A 228 -10.59 22.88 -6.18
CA SER A 228 -10.18 24.25 -5.88
C SER A 228 -8.65 24.33 -5.91
N GLU A 229 -8.10 25.51 -6.19
CA GLU A 229 -6.64 25.72 -6.23
C GLU A 229 -5.93 25.22 -4.96
N LYS A 230 -6.54 25.45 -3.78
CA LYS A 230 -6.03 24.95 -2.49
C LYS A 230 -6.04 23.42 -2.38
N ALA A 231 -7.11 22.79 -2.87
CA ALA A 231 -7.22 21.33 -2.88
C ALA A 231 -6.19 20.70 -3.82
N LEU A 232 -5.96 21.32 -4.98
CA LEU A 232 -4.94 20.88 -5.94
C LEU A 232 -3.52 20.95 -5.36
N VAL A 233 -3.18 22.04 -4.66
CA VAL A 233 -1.88 22.16 -3.97
C VAL A 233 -1.69 21.04 -2.94
N THR A 234 -2.73 20.74 -2.17
CA THR A 234 -2.70 19.65 -1.17
C THR A 234 -2.48 18.29 -1.83
N VAL A 235 -3.21 18.01 -2.91
CA VAL A 235 -3.09 16.77 -3.68
C VAL A 235 -1.69 16.61 -4.27
N ILE A 236 -1.14 17.66 -4.89
CA ILE A 236 0.22 17.63 -5.47
C ILE A 236 1.26 17.37 -4.38
N ASN A 237 1.21 18.08 -3.25
CA ASN A 237 2.14 17.86 -2.14
C ASN A 237 2.07 16.41 -1.63
N ASN A 238 0.86 15.88 -1.42
CA ASN A 238 0.67 14.49 -0.99
C ASN A 238 1.22 13.49 -2.02
N ILE A 239 1.04 13.73 -3.32
CA ILE A 239 1.59 12.91 -4.40
C ILE A 239 3.12 12.91 -4.37
N ASP A 240 3.73 14.09 -4.32
CA ASP A 240 5.19 14.23 -4.35
C ASP A 240 5.85 13.56 -3.14
N GLU A 241 5.26 13.70 -1.95
CA GLU A 241 5.71 12.99 -0.74
C GLU A 241 5.55 11.46 -0.85
N ALA A 242 4.53 10.98 -1.56
CA ALA A 242 4.25 9.55 -1.68
C ALA A 242 5.06 8.84 -2.76
N LYS A 243 5.54 9.53 -3.81
CA LYS A 243 6.29 8.92 -4.93
C LYS A 243 7.43 8.00 -4.47
N PRO A 244 8.34 8.41 -3.55
CA PRO A 244 9.38 7.51 -3.04
C PRO A 244 8.82 6.23 -2.40
N TRP A 245 7.75 6.34 -1.61
CA TRP A 245 7.11 5.17 -1.00
C TRP A 245 6.53 4.23 -2.07
N THR A 246 5.88 4.76 -3.12
CA THR A 246 5.34 3.93 -4.20
C THR A 246 6.43 3.17 -4.95
N ILE A 247 7.63 3.76 -5.14
CA ILE A 247 8.79 3.09 -5.76
C ILE A 247 9.21 1.88 -4.93
N GLU A 248 9.24 2.01 -3.61
CA GLU A 248 9.59 0.92 -2.69
C GLU A 248 8.59 -0.24 -2.78
N VAL A 249 7.29 0.08 -2.83
CA VAL A 249 6.21 -0.89 -3.03
C VAL A 249 6.31 -1.57 -4.40
N LEU A 250 6.51 -0.80 -5.48
CA LEU A 250 6.65 -1.34 -6.83
C LEU A 250 7.87 -2.25 -6.96
N ASN A 251 9.00 -1.89 -6.34
CA ASN A 251 10.17 -2.76 -6.31
C ASN A 251 9.90 -4.05 -5.53
N TYR A 252 9.20 -3.98 -4.39
CA TYR A 252 8.82 -5.17 -3.63
C TYR A 252 8.00 -6.17 -4.46
N PHE A 253 7.05 -5.67 -5.27
CA PHE A 253 6.21 -6.51 -6.13
C PHE A 253 6.80 -6.83 -7.53
N ASP A 254 8.03 -6.40 -7.84
CA ASP A 254 8.66 -6.52 -9.16
C ASP A 254 7.87 -5.81 -10.30
N GLU A 255 7.24 -4.68 -9.97
CA GLU A 255 6.33 -3.92 -10.85
C GLU A 255 6.85 -2.52 -11.23
N LEU A 256 8.16 -2.23 -11.04
CA LEU A 256 8.78 -0.95 -11.42
C LEU A 256 8.51 -0.54 -12.89
N LYS A 257 8.27 -1.51 -13.77
CA LYS A 257 7.86 -1.28 -15.16
C LYS A 257 6.61 -0.39 -15.30
N ARG A 258 5.72 -0.34 -14.30
CA ARG A 258 4.50 0.49 -14.31
C ARG A 258 4.79 1.97 -14.44
N ILE A 259 5.85 2.44 -13.79
CA ILE A 259 6.25 3.85 -13.81
C ILE A 259 7.27 4.18 -14.91
N ARG A 260 7.59 3.21 -15.79
CA ARG A 260 8.59 3.39 -16.85
C ARG A 260 8.28 4.54 -17.81
N ARG A 261 6.99 4.85 -18.03
CA ARG A 261 6.57 6.00 -18.84
C ARG A 261 7.00 7.35 -18.26
N TYR A 262 7.19 7.43 -16.94
CA TYR A 262 7.60 8.62 -16.19
C TYR A 262 9.12 8.73 -15.99
N SER A 263 9.91 7.78 -16.50
CA SER A 263 11.36 7.69 -16.29
C SER A 263 12.18 8.95 -16.62
N LYS A 264 11.63 9.89 -17.41
CA LYS A 264 12.30 11.16 -17.76
C LYS A 264 12.02 12.30 -16.77
N ASP A 265 10.92 12.18 -16.03
CA ASP A 265 10.33 13.24 -15.20
C ASP A 265 10.40 12.88 -13.71
N LEU A 266 11.20 11.88 -13.34
CA LEU A 266 11.45 11.52 -11.95
C LEU A 266 12.19 12.67 -11.26
N ASP A 267 11.68 13.07 -10.10
CA ASP A 267 12.29 14.04 -9.21
C ASP A 267 13.46 13.43 -8.43
N GLU A 268 14.29 14.29 -7.82
CA GLU A 268 15.50 13.84 -7.11
C GLU A 268 15.17 12.87 -5.97
N SER A 269 14.06 13.08 -5.25
CA SER A 269 13.62 12.19 -4.16
C SER A 269 13.32 10.78 -4.65
N SER A 270 12.67 10.66 -5.81
CA SER A 270 12.42 9.37 -6.48
C SER A 270 13.72 8.69 -6.93
N LEU A 271 14.66 9.45 -7.48
CA LEU A 271 15.97 8.93 -7.92
C LEU A 271 16.81 8.46 -6.73
N ASP A 272 16.84 9.22 -5.64
CA ASP A 272 17.53 8.86 -4.41
C ASP A 272 16.93 7.61 -3.77
N LYS A 273 15.61 7.45 -3.82
CA LYS A 273 14.95 6.24 -3.35
C LYS A 273 15.32 5.02 -4.19
N LEU A 274 15.32 5.13 -5.52
CA LEU A 274 15.79 4.05 -6.42
C LEU A 274 17.23 3.66 -6.10
N ARG A 275 18.11 4.64 -5.90
CA ARG A 275 19.50 4.43 -5.51
C ARG A 275 19.59 3.72 -4.15
N ALA A 276 18.86 4.19 -3.15
CA ALA A 276 18.83 3.58 -1.82
C ALA A 276 18.36 2.12 -1.86
N ILE A 277 17.34 1.80 -2.68
CA ILE A 277 16.87 0.43 -2.88
C ILE A 277 17.93 -0.41 -3.62
N ALA A 278 18.56 0.14 -4.66
CA ALA A 278 19.61 -0.55 -5.40
C ALA A 278 20.78 -0.94 -4.49
N MET A 279 21.19 -0.04 -3.59
CA MET A 279 22.28 -0.25 -2.64
C MET A 279 21.97 -1.30 -1.55
N ARG A 280 20.70 -1.71 -1.38
CA ARG A 280 20.32 -2.83 -0.48
C ARG A 280 20.59 -4.21 -1.11
N SER A 281 20.98 -4.26 -2.38
CA SER A 281 21.26 -5.52 -3.09
C SER A 281 22.50 -6.21 -2.52
N THR A 282 22.55 -7.53 -2.63
CA THR A 282 23.69 -8.33 -2.17
C THR A 282 24.41 -8.94 -3.36
N LEU A 283 25.73 -8.83 -3.37
CA LEU A 283 26.57 -9.60 -4.27
C LEU A 283 26.77 -10.98 -3.65
N THR A 284 26.29 -12.00 -4.34
CA THR A 284 26.44 -13.38 -3.89
C THR A 284 27.81 -13.92 -4.30
N THR A 285 28.33 -14.85 -3.51
CA THR A 285 29.58 -15.58 -3.79
C THR A 285 29.64 -16.24 -5.17
N LEU A 286 28.49 -16.54 -5.78
CA LEU A 286 28.39 -17.07 -7.15
C LEU A 286 28.81 -16.07 -8.23
N HIS A 287 28.87 -14.77 -7.90
CA HIS A 287 29.12 -13.68 -8.85
C HIS A 287 30.42 -12.90 -8.56
N HIS A 288 31.20 -13.26 -7.54
CA HIS A 288 32.44 -12.56 -7.20
C HIS A 288 33.51 -13.50 -6.61
N PRO A 289 34.82 -13.29 -6.85
CA PRO A 289 35.91 -14.08 -6.25
C PRO A 289 36.08 -13.95 -4.72
N ILE A 290 35.14 -13.32 -4.00
CA ILE A 290 35.21 -13.14 -2.53
C ILE A 290 34.24 -14.15 -1.93
N GLU A 291 34.74 -15.00 -1.03
CA GLU A 291 34.04 -16.15 -0.43
C GLU A 291 32.91 -15.79 0.56
N LYS A 292 32.38 -14.56 0.52
CA LYS A 292 31.27 -14.14 1.37
C LYS A 292 30.33 -13.16 0.67
N ASP A 293 29.02 -13.39 0.86
CA ASP A 293 27.99 -12.46 0.43
C ASP A 293 28.19 -11.10 1.12
N ARG A 294 28.11 -10.02 0.35
CA ARG A 294 28.23 -8.64 0.86
C ARG A 294 27.20 -7.73 0.22
N LEU A 295 26.96 -6.58 0.85
CA LEU A 295 26.24 -5.48 0.20
C LEU A 295 27.08 -4.91 -0.93
N VAL A 296 26.39 -4.37 -1.93
CA VAL A 296 27.00 -3.65 -3.04
C VAL A 296 27.60 -2.32 -2.56
N GLU A 297 28.71 -1.91 -3.15
CA GLU A 297 29.42 -0.65 -2.85
C GLU A 297 29.13 0.44 -3.89
N SER A 298 28.66 0.04 -5.08
CA SER A 298 28.31 0.98 -6.15
C SER A 298 27.03 0.59 -6.88
N LEU A 299 26.52 1.51 -7.70
CA LEU A 299 25.35 1.27 -8.55
C LEU A 299 25.66 0.23 -9.63
N GLU A 300 26.88 0.24 -10.18
CA GLU A 300 27.35 -0.74 -11.16
C GLU A 300 27.34 -2.14 -10.55
N GLU A 301 27.79 -2.28 -9.30
CA GLU A 301 27.70 -3.53 -8.56
C GLU A 301 26.25 -3.96 -8.31
N ALA A 302 25.36 -3.02 -7.99
CA ALA A 302 23.93 -3.29 -7.84
C ALA A 302 23.31 -3.82 -9.13
N ILE A 303 23.64 -3.20 -10.27
CA ILE A 303 23.18 -3.63 -11.59
C ILE A 303 23.73 -5.03 -11.90
N TYR A 304 25.01 -5.26 -11.65
CA TYR A 304 25.65 -6.56 -11.84
C TYR A 304 25.03 -7.65 -10.96
N ALA A 305 24.66 -7.33 -9.72
CA ALA A 305 23.91 -8.20 -8.80
C ALA A 305 22.44 -8.44 -9.21
N GLY A 306 21.97 -7.85 -10.32
CA GLY A 306 20.61 -8.04 -10.82
C GLY A 306 19.55 -7.17 -10.13
N SER A 307 19.94 -6.04 -9.52
CA SER A 307 19.00 -5.12 -8.88
C SER A 307 18.03 -4.49 -9.90
N ALA A 308 16.73 -4.75 -9.73
CA ALA A 308 15.69 -4.16 -10.57
C ALA A 308 15.68 -2.62 -10.48
N ALA A 309 15.84 -2.08 -9.26
CA ALA A 309 15.94 -0.64 -9.04
C ALA A 309 17.20 -0.04 -9.69
N GLY A 310 18.35 -0.74 -9.60
CA GLY A 310 19.59 -0.31 -10.24
C GLY A 310 19.47 -0.26 -11.77
N LEU A 311 18.90 -1.30 -12.38
CA LEU A 311 18.64 -1.35 -13.82
C LEU A 311 17.67 -0.26 -14.27
N PHE A 312 16.61 -0.02 -13.49
CA PHE A 312 15.64 1.03 -13.80
C PHE A 312 16.25 2.43 -13.69
N LEU A 313 17.08 2.68 -12.66
CA LEU A 313 17.80 3.94 -12.50
C LEU A 313 18.73 4.21 -13.68
N PHE A 314 19.51 3.21 -14.08
CA PHE A 314 20.39 3.29 -15.25
C PHE A 314 19.61 3.61 -16.54
N GLU A 315 18.43 3.01 -16.72
CA GLU A 315 17.55 3.34 -17.85
C GLU A 315 17.13 4.81 -17.83
N CYS A 316 16.73 5.33 -16.66
CA CYS A 316 16.31 6.73 -16.50
C CYS A 316 17.44 7.70 -16.84
N GLU A 317 18.62 7.51 -16.26
CA GLU A 317 19.81 8.34 -16.51
C GLU A 317 20.20 8.32 -17.99
N THR A 318 20.15 7.15 -18.63
CA THR A 318 20.43 6.99 -20.06
C THR A 318 19.44 7.77 -20.91
N LYS A 319 18.13 7.69 -20.61
CA LYS A 319 17.10 8.45 -21.33
C LYS A 319 17.29 9.96 -21.18
N VAL A 320 17.60 10.46 -19.99
CA VAL A 320 17.85 11.88 -19.76
C VAL A 320 19.07 12.36 -20.54
N LYS A 321 20.18 11.59 -20.51
CA LYS A 321 21.40 11.90 -21.26
C LYS A 321 21.15 11.95 -22.76
N ILE A 322 20.41 10.97 -23.31
CA ILE A 322 20.05 10.93 -24.74
C ILE A 322 19.14 12.11 -25.08
N ALA A 323 18.14 12.42 -24.26
CA ALA A 323 17.24 13.55 -24.48
C ALA A 323 18.00 14.89 -24.54
N LYS A 324 18.92 15.14 -23.60
CA LYS A 324 19.79 16.33 -23.61
C LYS A 324 20.65 16.41 -24.88
N ARG A 325 21.21 15.29 -25.31
CA ARG A 325 22.00 15.21 -26.56
C ARG A 325 21.16 15.53 -27.79
N LEU A 326 19.96 14.96 -27.89
CA LEU A 326 19.05 15.19 -29.03
C LEU A 326 18.58 16.65 -29.07
N GLU A 327 18.29 17.24 -27.92
CA GLU A 327 17.89 18.65 -27.83
C GLU A 327 19.04 19.60 -28.22
N ALA A 328 20.29 19.29 -27.83
CA ALA A 328 21.46 20.04 -28.27
C ALA A 328 21.63 19.98 -29.81
N ILE A 329 21.42 18.81 -30.41
CA ILE A 329 21.44 18.64 -31.87
C ILE A 329 20.33 19.46 -32.55
N ARG A 330 19.12 19.46 -31.99
CA ARG A 330 17.99 20.25 -32.49
C ARG A 330 18.32 21.74 -32.50
N LYS A 331 18.79 22.27 -31.37
CA LYS A 331 19.20 23.68 -31.25
C LYS A 331 20.33 24.05 -32.22
N ALA A 332 21.32 23.18 -32.37
CA ALA A 332 22.41 23.40 -33.33
C ALA A 332 21.91 23.47 -34.78
N ARG A 333 20.96 22.60 -35.15
CA ARG A 333 20.31 22.64 -36.49
C ARG A 333 19.50 23.91 -36.69
N GLU A 334 18.72 24.34 -35.69
CA GLU A 334 17.97 25.60 -35.77
C GLU A 334 18.89 26.81 -35.97
N ILE A 335 20.03 26.85 -35.29
CA ILE A 335 21.04 27.90 -35.46
C ILE A 335 21.65 27.84 -36.87
N ALA A 336 21.99 26.64 -37.36
CA ALA A 336 22.54 26.46 -38.70
C ALA A 336 21.55 26.87 -39.80
N GLU A 337 20.27 26.50 -39.69
CA GLU A 337 19.22 26.91 -40.63
C GLU A 337 18.99 28.42 -40.59
N ARG A 338 18.97 29.05 -39.41
CA ARG A 338 18.88 30.52 -39.29
C ARG A 338 20.10 31.22 -39.89
N ALA A 339 21.30 30.68 -39.67
CA ALA A 339 22.54 31.22 -40.23
C ALA A 339 22.54 31.11 -41.76
N LYS A 340 22.10 29.96 -42.29
CA LYS A 340 21.96 29.71 -43.74
C LYS A 340 20.93 30.65 -44.36
N ALA A 341 19.74 30.77 -43.77
CA ALA A 341 18.69 31.69 -44.25
C ALA A 341 19.17 33.16 -44.26
N ARG A 342 19.96 33.57 -43.25
CA ARG A 342 20.57 34.90 -43.19
C ARG A 342 21.62 35.09 -44.29
N LEU A 343 22.45 34.09 -44.55
CA LEU A 343 23.47 34.12 -45.60
C LEU A 343 22.82 34.21 -46.98
N ASP A 344 21.80 33.39 -47.24
CA ASP A 344 21.02 33.39 -48.49
C ASP A 344 20.32 34.74 -48.73
N SER A 345 19.87 35.42 -47.67
CA SER A 345 19.25 36.75 -47.76
C SER A 345 20.26 37.85 -48.09
N LEU A 346 21.53 37.70 -47.67
CA LEU A 346 22.60 38.65 -47.98
C LEU A 346 23.13 38.46 -49.41
N THR A 347 23.19 37.22 -49.90
CA THR A 347 23.70 36.92 -51.25
C THR A 347 22.69 37.17 -52.38
N LYS A 348 21.40 37.31 -52.08
CA LYS A 348 20.36 37.66 -53.07
C LYS A 348 20.06 39.17 -53.17
N GLY A 349 20.62 39.96 -52.26
CA GLY A 349 20.50 41.42 -52.22
C GLY A 349 21.72 42.18 -52.76
N SER A 350 22.73 41.46 -53.26
CA SER A 350 23.82 41.98 -54.11
C SER A 350 23.64 41.41 -55.52
#